data_AF-A8XB49-F1
#
_entry.id   AF-A8XB49-F1
#
_cell.length_a   1.000
_cell.length_b   1.000
_cell.length_c   1.000
_cell.angle_alpha   90.00
_cell.angle_beta   90.00
_cell.angle_gamma   90.00
#
_symmetry.space_group_name_H-M   'P 1'
#
loop_
_entity.id
_entity.type
_entity.pdbx_description
1 polymer ?
#
loop_
_entity_poly.entity_id
_entity_poly.type
_entity_poly.pdbx_seq_one_letter_code
_entity_poly.pdbx_strand_id
1 'polypeptide(L)'
;MALCKIVSMSVLPNNCLIVVGDILIDSDSEKHIRKLERVSYLFGSLTVNSTSLNNLDSFYAIQAIEYFGNGPVIRITSNKNMKSAKFHTLNNIYTRDGAREALIQDNHKDIFKEHKEKCNLIEPSEKYWVCRARMKFTGGDCGQMVNLTELDLESYSEASFSNIGFLIMACFLVFWFQFN
;
A
#
# COMPACT_ATOMS: atom_id res chain seq x y z
N MET A 1 7.02 -10.04 -20.08
CA MET A 1 6.24 -9.78 -18.85
C MET A 1 6.93 -10.49 -17.70
N ALA A 2 7.44 -9.77 -16.70
CA ALA A 2 8.14 -10.36 -15.57
C ALA A 2 7.30 -10.20 -14.29
N LEU A 3 6.91 -11.32 -13.70
CA LEU A 3 6.24 -11.39 -12.40
C LEU A 3 7.29 -11.65 -11.32
N CYS A 4 7.27 -10.85 -10.26
CA CYS A 4 8.22 -10.94 -9.16
C CYS A 4 7.47 -11.03 -7.83
N LYS A 5 7.88 -11.95 -6.96
CA LYS A 5 7.46 -11.93 -5.56
C LYS A 5 8.44 -11.06 -4.78
N ILE A 6 7.94 -10.07 -4.05
CA ILE A 6 8.79 -9.26 -3.19
C ILE A 6 9.02 -9.99 -1.86
N VAL A 7 10.28 -10.01 -1.43
CA VAL A 7 10.71 -10.45 -0.09
C VAL A 7 11.35 -9.27 0.63
N SER A 8 12.22 -8.54 -0.08
CA SER A 8 12.70 -7.22 0.30
C SER A 8 13.12 -6.45 -0.94
N MET A 9 13.25 -5.13 -0.81
CA MET A 9 13.72 -4.26 -1.88
C MET A 9 15.14 -4.59 -2.37
N SER A 10 16.01 -5.06 -1.47
CA SER A 10 17.40 -5.39 -1.81
C SER A 10 17.53 -6.57 -2.78
N VAL A 11 16.65 -7.57 -2.65
CA VAL A 11 16.66 -8.79 -3.47
C VAL A 11 15.64 -8.79 -4.61
N LEU A 12 14.72 -7.81 -4.64
CA LEU A 12 13.77 -7.67 -5.74
C LEU A 12 14.55 -7.55 -7.07
N PRO A 13 14.23 -8.34 -8.11
CA PRO A 13 14.87 -8.21 -9.41
C PRO A 13 14.60 -6.83 -10.04
N ASN A 14 15.51 -6.38 -10.90
CA ASN A 14 15.23 -5.25 -11.78
C ASN A 14 14.19 -5.63 -12.84
N ASN A 15 13.46 -4.65 -13.36
CA ASN A 15 12.53 -4.80 -14.49
C ASN A 15 11.30 -5.69 -14.22
N CYS A 16 10.87 -5.84 -12.97
CA CYS A 16 9.58 -6.43 -12.65
C CYS A 16 8.45 -5.57 -13.25
N LEU A 17 7.53 -6.20 -13.97
CA LEU A 17 6.33 -5.55 -14.48
C LEU A 17 5.17 -5.72 -13.48
N ILE A 18 5.11 -6.89 -12.84
CA ILE A 18 4.12 -7.26 -11.84
C ILE A 18 4.87 -7.61 -10.55
N VAL A 19 4.46 -7.03 -9.43
CA VAL A 19 4.97 -7.36 -8.10
C VAL A 19 3.85 -7.97 -7.26
N VAL A 20 4.16 -9.08 -6.58
CA VAL A 20 3.27 -9.75 -5.63
C VAL A 20 3.87 -9.69 -4.23
N GLY A 21 3.12 -9.13 -3.29
CA GLY A 21 3.51 -8.85 -1.91
C GLY A 21 3.55 -7.35 -1.61
N ASP A 22 3.59 -7.00 -0.34
CA ASP A 22 3.59 -5.62 0.13
C ASP A 22 4.94 -4.92 -0.10
N ILE A 23 4.90 -3.68 -0.57
CA ILE A 23 6.09 -2.84 -0.74
C ILE A 23 6.20 -1.92 0.47
N LEU A 24 7.33 -2.03 1.18
CA LEU A 24 7.78 -1.07 2.17
C LEU A 24 9.01 -0.34 1.65
N ILE A 25 8.92 0.99 1.57
CA ILE A 25 10.04 1.88 1.33
C ILE A 25 10.26 2.73 2.58
N ASP A 26 11.46 2.64 3.12
CA ASP A 26 11.95 3.38 4.26
C ASP A 26 13.38 3.88 4.03
N SER A 27 13.99 4.50 5.04
CA SER A 27 15.38 4.99 4.96
C SER A 27 16.39 3.92 4.56
N ASP A 28 16.14 2.65 4.88
CA ASP A 28 17.09 1.56 4.61
C ASP A 28 16.93 1.00 3.20
N SER A 29 15.70 1.02 2.69
CA SER A 29 15.31 0.43 1.41
C SER A 29 15.17 1.43 0.26
N GLU A 30 15.08 2.74 0.52
CA GLU A 30 14.91 3.78 -0.52
C GLU A 30 16.03 3.78 -1.57
N LYS A 31 17.25 3.37 -1.20
CA LYS A 31 18.39 3.21 -2.14
C LYS A 31 18.11 2.22 -3.28
N HIS A 32 17.12 1.35 -3.13
CA HIS A 32 16.71 0.35 -4.13
C HIS A 32 15.43 0.74 -4.89
N ILE A 33 14.86 1.92 -4.64
CA ILE A 33 13.54 2.31 -5.17
C ILE A 33 13.47 2.31 -6.70
N ARG A 34 14.59 2.53 -7.40
CA ARG A 34 14.65 2.49 -8.87
C ARG A 34 14.20 1.17 -9.47
N LYS A 35 14.21 0.07 -8.70
CA LYS A 35 13.68 -1.23 -9.12
C LYS A 35 12.18 -1.20 -9.45
N LEU A 36 11.47 -0.20 -8.93
CA LEU A 36 10.02 -0.03 -9.09
C LEU A 36 9.63 0.81 -10.32
N GLU A 37 10.59 1.43 -11.01
CA GLU A 37 10.34 2.34 -12.14
C GLU A 37 9.54 1.69 -13.29
N ARG A 38 9.58 0.36 -13.39
CA ARG A 38 8.88 -0.42 -14.43
C ARG A 38 7.68 -1.22 -13.92
N VAL A 39 7.39 -1.16 -12.61
CA VAL A 39 6.29 -1.92 -12.02
C VAL A 39 4.99 -1.25 -12.42
N SER A 40 4.14 -1.99 -13.14
CA SER A 40 2.83 -1.51 -13.59
C SER A 40 1.69 -2.04 -12.73
N TYR A 41 1.85 -3.22 -12.13
CA TYR A 41 0.83 -3.85 -11.29
C TYR A 41 1.43 -4.29 -9.97
N LEU A 42 0.81 -3.86 -8.88
CA LEU A 42 1.14 -4.29 -7.52
C LEU A 42 -0.03 -5.09 -6.94
N PHE A 43 0.21 -6.36 -6.61
CA PHE A 43 -0.68 -7.19 -5.81
C PHE A 43 -0.18 -7.17 -4.37
N GLY A 44 -0.61 -6.16 -3.62
CA GLY A 44 -0.14 -5.83 -2.28
C GLY A 44 -0.47 -4.39 -1.91
N SER A 45 -0.02 -3.96 -0.73
CA SER A 45 -0.08 -2.59 -0.25
C SER A 45 1.24 -1.86 -0.52
N LEU A 46 1.20 -0.52 -0.48
CA LEU A 46 2.38 0.35 -0.61
C LEU A 46 2.54 1.22 0.63
N THR A 47 3.66 1.07 1.32
CA THR A 47 4.06 1.93 2.43
C THR A 47 5.33 2.69 2.08
N VAL A 48 5.31 4.01 2.23
CA VAL A 48 6.47 4.90 2.12
C VAL A 48 6.61 5.67 3.42
N ASN A 49 7.62 5.32 4.21
CA ASN A 49 7.75 5.79 5.58
C ASN A 49 9.16 6.35 5.87
N SER A 50 9.25 7.53 6.47
CA SER A 50 10.53 8.07 6.98
C SER A 50 11.66 8.09 5.93
N THR A 51 11.32 8.38 4.68
CA THR A 51 12.28 8.48 3.56
C THR A 51 12.86 9.87 3.41
N SER A 52 13.98 9.97 2.68
CA SER A 52 14.59 11.24 2.26
C SER A 52 14.07 11.74 0.89
N LEU A 53 13.16 10.98 0.28
CA LEU A 53 12.57 11.24 -1.04
C LEU A 53 11.83 12.58 -1.10
N ASN A 54 11.92 13.25 -2.24
CA ASN A 54 11.19 14.49 -2.50
C ASN A 54 9.82 14.24 -3.17
N ASN A 55 9.65 13.09 -3.83
CA ASN A 55 8.45 12.73 -4.58
C ASN A 55 8.33 11.20 -4.78
N LEU A 56 7.29 10.78 -5.50
CA LEU A 56 6.99 9.38 -5.83
C LEU A 56 7.31 9.01 -7.29
N ASP A 57 8.24 9.72 -7.95
CA ASP A 57 8.50 9.53 -9.40
C ASP A 57 9.01 8.12 -9.73
N SER A 58 9.65 7.42 -8.79
CA SER A 58 10.05 6.01 -9.00
C SER A 58 8.87 5.05 -9.16
N PHE A 59 7.64 5.50 -8.90
CA PHE A 59 6.40 4.77 -9.17
C PHE A 59 5.72 5.22 -10.48
N TYR A 60 6.44 5.93 -11.37
CA TYR A 60 5.89 6.52 -12.58
C TYR A 60 5.03 5.55 -13.41
N ALA A 61 5.43 4.28 -13.51
CA ALA A 61 4.76 3.28 -14.34
C ALA A 61 3.60 2.54 -13.66
N ILE A 62 3.32 2.78 -12.37
CA ILE A 62 2.30 2.02 -11.63
C ILE A 62 0.90 2.42 -12.07
N GLN A 63 0.15 1.46 -12.62
CA GLN A 63 -1.20 1.69 -13.14
C GLN A 63 -2.26 1.16 -12.17
N ALA A 64 -1.98 0.06 -11.49
CA ALA A 64 -2.93 -0.57 -10.58
C ALA A 64 -2.27 -1.07 -9.30
N ILE A 65 -2.99 -0.89 -8.18
CA ILE A 65 -2.71 -1.53 -6.90
C ILE A 65 -3.93 -2.35 -6.49
N GLU A 66 -3.69 -3.63 -6.21
CA GLU A 66 -4.68 -4.61 -5.79
C GLU A 66 -4.33 -5.11 -4.40
N TYR A 67 -5.15 -4.76 -3.40
CA TYR A 67 -4.89 -5.10 -2.01
C TYR A 67 -6.13 -5.71 -1.34
N PHE A 68 -6.04 -7.00 -1.02
CA PHE A 68 -7.15 -7.76 -0.43
C PHE A 68 -6.93 -8.10 1.05
N GLY A 69 -5.90 -7.50 1.66
CA GLY A 69 -5.67 -7.51 3.11
C GLY A 69 -6.48 -6.43 3.82
N ASN A 70 -6.09 -6.13 5.05
CA ASN A 70 -6.79 -5.19 5.93
C ASN A 70 -5.98 -3.93 6.16
N GLY A 71 -6.67 -2.81 6.37
CA GLY A 71 -6.05 -1.51 6.55
C GLY A 71 -5.79 -0.76 5.23
N PRO A 72 -5.01 0.33 5.28
CA PRO A 72 -4.80 1.22 4.13
C PRO A 72 -4.01 0.55 3.00
N VAL A 73 -4.49 0.70 1.77
CA VAL A 73 -3.79 0.21 0.56
C VAL A 73 -2.53 1.03 0.26
N ILE A 74 -2.54 2.31 0.63
CA ILE A 74 -1.39 3.22 0.51
C ILE A 74 -1.17 3.90 1.85
N ARG A 75 0.07 3.88 2.34
CA ARG A 75 0.52 4.59 3.53
C ARG A 75 1.69 5.48 3.15
N ILE A 76 1.58 6.78 3.41
CA ILE A 76 2.67 7.74 3.22
C ILE A 76 2.83 8.48 4.54
N THR A 77 3.90 8.19 5.28
CA THR A 77 4.06 8.69 6.65
C THR A 77 5.46 9.20 6.93
N SER A 78 5.56 10.24 7.76
CA SER A 78 6.85 10.71 8.29
C SER A 78 7.89 11.15 7.23
N ASN A 79 7.48 11.42 5.99
CA ASN A 79 8.40 11.82 4.91
C ASN A 79 8.60 13.34 4.90
N LYS A 80 9.56 13.82 5.69
CA LYS A 80 9.76 15.26 5.94
C LYS A 80 10.28 16.04 4.73
N ASN A 81 10.77 15.38 3.68
CA ASN A 81 11.25 16.03 2.46
C ASN A 81 10.25 15.93 1.29
N MET A 82 9.20 15.11 1.41
CA MET A 82 8.31 14.77 0.30
C MET A 82 7.32 15.89 -0.02
N LYS A 83 7.62 16.67 -1.07
CA LYS A 83 6.80 17.81 -1.50
C LYS A 83 5.72 17.43 -2.52
N SER A 84 5.72 16.19 -3.00
CA SER A 84 4.72 15.72 -3.95
C SER A 84 4.45 14.24 -3.74
N ALA A 85 3.21 13.90 -3.36
CA ALA A 85 2.73 12.52 -3.28
C ALA A 85 1.96 12.07 -4.54
N LYS A 86 2.18 12.75 -5.67
CA LYS A 86 1.49 12.47 -6.93
C LYS A 86 1.99 11.17 -7.56
N PHE A 87 1.05 10.29 -7.92
CA PHE A 87 1.27 9.23 -8.89
C PHE A 87 0.91 9.71 -10.28
N HIS A 88 1.79 9.44 -11.24
CA HIS A 88 1.64 9.91 -12.62
C HIS A 88 0.66 9.05 -13.44
N THR A 89 0.65 7.73 -13.23
CA THR A 89 -0.14 6.80 -14.08
C THR A 89 -1.15 5.94 -13.31
N LEU A 90 -1.16 6.02 -11.97
CA LEU A 90 -2.06 5.23 -11.14
C LEU A 90 -3.51 5.60 -11.43
N ASN A 91 -4.29 4.61 -11.88
CA ASN A 91 -5.65 4.83 -12.32
C ASN A 91 -6.62 3.71 -11.91
N ASN A 92 -6.14 2.68 -11.19
CA ASN A 92 -6.98 1.64 -10.62
C ASN A 92 -6.55 1.27 -9.20
N ILE A 93 -7.51 1.22 -8.28
CA ILE A 93 -7.35 0.68 -6.92
C ILE A 93 -8.42 -0.39 -6.71
N TYR A 94 -7.99 -1.62 -6.45
CA TYR A 94 -8.89 -2.73 -6.15
C TYR A 94 -8.65 -3.18 -4.71
N THR A 95 -9.70 -3.20 -3.91
CA THR A 95 -9.61 -3.66 -2.52
C THR A 95 -10.77 -4.57 -2.16
N ARG A 96 -10.58 -5.37 -1.10
CA ARG A 96 -11.67 -6.14 -0.50
C ARG A 96 -12.76 -5.20 0.00
N ASP A 97 -14.02 -5.54 -0.31
CA ASP A 97 -15.22 -4.83 0.13
C ASP A 97 -15.26 -3.31 -0.17
N GLY A 98 -14.45 -2.85 -1.12
CA GLY A 98 -14.36 -1.44 -1.50
C GLY A 98 -13.69 -0.53 -0.46
N ALA A 99 -13.01 -1.10 0.55
CA ALA A 99 -12.27 -0.36 1.56
C ALA A 99 -10.98 0.23 0.96
N ARG A 100 -11.10 1.34 0.24
CA ARG A 100 -9.98 2.02 -0.44
C ARG A 100 -9.44 3.13 0.44
N GLU A 101 -8.69 2.79 1.48
CA GLU A 101 -8.13 3.78 2.40
C GLU A 101 -6.67 4.12 2.07
N ALA A 102 -6.35 5.42 2.13
CA ALA A 102 -4.99 5.93 2.07
C ALA A 102 -4.69 6.74 3.34
N LEU A 103 -3.65 6.34 4.07
CA LEU A 103 -3.23 6.98 5.30
C LEU A 103 -2.06 7.94 5.02
N ILE A 104 -2.26 9.23 5.30
CA ILE A 104 -1.30 10.29 5.06
C ILE A 104 -1.09 11.08 6.35
N GLN A 105 0.10 10.98 6.94
CA GLN A 105 0.38 11.60 8.23
C GLN A 105 1.84 11.98 8.43
N ASP A 106 2.07 13.13 9.08
CA ASP A 106 3.39 13.60 9.49
C ASP A 106 4.36 13.83 8.32
N ASN A 107 3.87 14.16 7.12
CA ASN A 107 4.72 14.45 5.97
C ASN A 107 5.09 15.94 5.86
N HIS A 108 5.83 16.31 4.82
CA HIS A 108 6.10 17.71 4.52
C HIS A 108 4.80 18.46 4.19
N LYS A 109 4.64 19.68 4.72
CA LYS A 109 3.42 20.50 4.57
C LYS A 109 2.96 20.75 3.12
N ASP A 110 3.91 20.78 2.18
CA ASP A 110 3.62 21.03 0.75
C ASP A 110 3.26 19.75 -0.02
N ILE A 111 3.12 18.58 0.62
CA ILE A 111 2.92 17.27 -0.04
C ILE A 111 1.74 17.23 -1.03
N PHE A 112 0.71 18.08 -0.83
CA PHE A 112 -0.47 18.22 -1.69
C PHE A 112 -0.57 19.56 -2.43
N LYS A 113 0.52 20.33 -2.48
CA LYS A 113 0.52 21.65 -3.13
C LYS A 113 0.12 21.57 -4.61
N GLU A 114 0.57 20.54 -5.32
CA GLU A 114 0.19 20.26 -6.71
C GLU A 114 -1.31 19.98 -6.86
N HIS A 115 -1.96 19.46 -5.81
CA HIS A 115 -3.39 19.20 -5.76
C HIS A 115 -4.20 20.33 -5.10
N LYS A 116 -3.64 21.55 -5.03
CA LYS A 116 -4.29 22.71 -4.41
C LYS A 116 -4.69 22.44 -2.96
N GLU A 117 -3.79 21.79 -2.22
CA GLU A 117 -3.98 21.39 -0.82
C GLU A 117 -5.11 20.37 -0.59
N LYS A 118 -5.58 19.71 -1.65
CA LYS A 118 -6.57 18.63 -1.52
C LYS A 118 -5.87 17.30 -1.35
N CYS A 119 -6.35 16.51 -0.39
CA CYS A 119 -5.96 15.12 -0.23
C CYS A 119 -6.35 14.30 -1.45
N ASN A 120 -5.37 14.12 -2.31
CA ASN A 120 -5.46 13.37 -3.53
C ASN A 120 -4.03 12.97 -3.94
N LEU A 121 -3.89 11.79 -4.51
CA LEU A 121 -2.60 11.25 -4.97
C LEU A 121 -2.55 11.16 -6.49
N ILE A 122 -3.65 11.49 -7.18
CA ILE A 122 -3.80 11.25 -8.61
C ILE A 122 -4.43 12.49 -9.25
N GLU A 123 -3.94 12.89 -10.41
CA GLU A 123 -4.59 13.89 -11.25
C GLU A 123 -5.23 13.21 -12.45
N PRO A 124 -6.49 12.77 -12.35
CA PRO A 124 -7.12 12.03 -13.44
C PRO A 124 -7.37 12.95 -14.63
N SER A 125 -6.94 12.53 -15.82
CA SER A 125 -7.19 13.22 -17.08
C SER A 125 -8.65 13.11 -17.54
N GLU A 126 -9.40 12.11 -17.07
CA GLU A 126 -10.81 11.90 -17.42
C GLU A 126 -11.66 11.47 -16.22
N LYS A 127 -12.93 11.87 -16.23
CA LYS A 127 -13.91 11.64 -15.15
C LYS A 127 -14.09 10.16 -14.77
N TYR A 128 -13.89 9.24 -15.71
CA TYR A 128 -14.06 7.80 -15.48
C TYR A 128 -12.96 7.20 -14.58
N TRP A 129 -11.71 7.64 -14.75
CA TRP A 129 -10.57 7.18 -13.95
C TRP A 129 -10.67 7.58 -12.48
N VAL A 130 -11.36 8.70 -12.20
CA VAL A 130 -11.64 9.17 -10.84
C VAL A 130 -12.30 8.09 -9.99
N CYS A 131 -13.29 7.36 -10.52
CA CYS A 131 -14.04 6.36 -9.73
C CYS A 131 -13.23 5.09 -9.44
N ARG A 132 -12.30 4.74 -10.33
CA ARG A 132 -11.50 3.52 -10.21
C ARG A 132 -10.38 3.64 -9.19
N ALA A 133 -9.85 4.84 -9.00
CA ALA A 133 -8.78 5.11 -8.04
C ALA A 133 -9.20 6.00 -6.86
N ARG A 134 -10.51 6.27 -6.71
CA ARG A 134 -11.03 7.02 -5.55
C ARG A 134 -10.66 6.29 -4.26
N MET A 135 -10.09 7.04 -3.33
CA MET A 135 -9.74 6.58 -1.99
C MET A 135 -10.36 7.49 -0.92
N LYS A 136 -10.56 6.94 0.27
CA LYS A 136 -10.81 7.66 1.52
C LYS A 136 -9.44 8.01 2.12
N PHE A 137 -9.21 9.28 2.37
CA PHE A 137 -7.97 9.75 2.97
C PHE A 137 -8.13 9.92 4.48
N THR A 138 -7.15 9.43 5.24
CA THR A 138 -7.08 9.51 6.72
C THR A 138 -5.69 9.96 7.17
N GLY A 139 -5.52 10.20 8.46
CA GLY A 139 -4.25 10.66 9.05
C GLY A 139 -4.15 12.19 9.17
N GLY A 140 -3.21 12.66 9.98
CA GLY A 140 -3.09 14.08 10.34
C GLY A 140 -2.89 15.07 9.18
N ASP A 141 -2.38 14.62 8.03
CA ASP A 141 -2.26 15.49 6.84
C ASP A 141 -3.60 15.63 6.09
N CYS A 142 -4.54 14.71 6.31
CA CYS A 142 -5.81 14.61 5.59
C CYS A 142 -7.07 14.58 6.47
N GLY A 143 -6.92 14.71 7.79
CA GLY A 143 -7.99 14.57 8.74
C GLY A 143 -7.48 14.48 10.17
N GLN A 144 -8.07 13.58 10.96
CA GLN A 144 -7.64 13.35 12.33
C GLN A 144 -6.38 12.48 12.38
N MET A 145 -5.51 12.79 13.33
CA MET A 145 -4.34 12.00 13.64
C MET A 145 -4.75 10.58 14.07
N VAL A 146 -4.03 9.58 13.57
CA VAL A 146 -4.24 8.16 13.88
C VAL A 146 -3.03 7.59 14.61
N ASN A 147 -3.27 6.66 15.54
CA ASN A 147 -2.22 5.93 16.23
C ASN A 147 -1.65 4.83 15.32
N LEU A 148 -0.45 5.06 14.79
CA LEU A 148 0.20 4.13 13.85
C LEU A 148 0.53 2.78 14.49
N THR A 149 0.89 2.75 15.77
CA THR A 149 1.24 1.51 16.48
C THR A 149 0.03 0.59 16.63
N GLU A 150 -1.14 1.15 16.89
CA GLU A 150 -2.40 0.39 16.99
C GLU A 150 -2.80 -0.19 15.63
N LEU A 151 -2.73 0.61 14.56
CA LEU A 151 -2.96 0.14 13.19
C LEU A 151 -2.02 -1.00 12.78
N ASP A 152 -0.74 -0.89 13.12
CA ASP A 152 0.24 -1.93 12.80
C ASP A 152 -0.11 -3.23 13.56
N LEU A 153 -0.43 -3.15 14.85
CA LEU A 153 -0.83 -4.31 15.66
C LEU A 153 -2.08 -5.01 15.13
N GLU A 154 -3.09 -4.25 14.70
CA GLU A 154 -4.29 -4.81 14.06
C GLU A 154 -3.93 -5.61 12.81
N SER A 155 -3.09 -5.03 11.92
CA SER A 155 -2.66 -5.70 10.69
C SER A 155 -1.91 -7.01 10.93
N TYR A 156 -1.04 -7.06 11.95
CA TYR A 156 -0.30 -8.28 12.32
C TYR A 156 -1.21 -9.35 12.93
N SER A 157 -2.19 -8.94 13.74
CA SER A 157 -3.11 -9.87 14.39
C SER A 157 -3.91 -10.67 13.35
N GLU A 158 -4.42 -10.02 12.31
CA GLU A 158 -5.25 -10.64 11.29
C GLU A 158 -4.44 -11.50 10.31
N ALA A 159 -3.20 -11.09 9.99
CA ALA A 159 -2.27 -11.92 9.23
C ALA A 159 -2.00 -13.27 9.92
N SER A 160 -2.00 -13.32 11.26
CA SER A 160 -1.82 -14.56 12.03
C SER A 160 -3.04 -15.50 11.99
N PHE A 161 -4.25 -14.94 11.85
CA PHE A 161 -5.50 -15.70 11.71
C PHE A 161 -5.73 -16.29 10.31
N SER A 162 -4.89 -15.95 9.32
CA SER A 162 -4.84 -16.61 8.00
C SER A 162 -4.46 -18.10 8.06
N ASN A 163 -4.15 -18.66 9.23
CA ASN A 163 -4.02 -20.09 9.47
C ASN A 163 -5.38 -20.79 9.68
N ILE A 164 -6.35 -20.53 8.81
CA ILE A 164 -7.64 -21.26 8.79
C ILE A 164 -7.45 -22.76 8.52
N GLY A 165 -6.23 -23.21 8.18
CA GLY A 165 -5.85 -24.63 8.21
C GLY A 165 -5.88 -25.28 9.61
N PHE A 166 -5.74 -24.52 10.70
CA PHE A 166 -5.72 -25.07 12.06
C PHE A 166 -7.11 -25.24 12.68
N LEU A 167 -8.08 -24.39 12.36
CA LEU A 167 -9.45 -24.51 12.87
C LEU A 167 -10.26 -25.58 12.14
N ILE A 168 -9.95 -25.86 10.86
CA ILE A 168 -10.57 -26.98 10.13
C ILE A 168 -10.06 -28.32 10.70
N MET A 169 -8.79 -28.41 11.12
CA MET A 169 -8.24 -29.59 11.80
C MET A 169 -8.84 -29.82 13.19
N ALA A 170 -9.24 -28.77 13.91
CA ALA A 170 -9.93 -28.91 15.20
C ALA A 170 -11.36 -29.46 15.03
N CYS A 171 -12.07 -29.07 13.97
CA CYS A 171 -13.40 -29.62 13.67
C CYS A 171 -13.34 -31.11 13.27
N PHE A 172 -12.31 -31.57 12.57
CA PHE A 172 -12.15 -32.99 12.25
C PHE A 172 -11.79 -33.86 13.48
N LEU A 173 -11.06 -33.32 14.46
CA LEU A 173 -10.73 -34.05 15.69
C LEU A 173 -11.91 -34.17 16.65
N VAL A 174 -12.82 -33.19 16.68
CA VAL A 174 -14.07 -33.29 17.47
C VAL A 174 -15.03 -34.32 16.87
N PHE A 175 -15.07 -34.48 15.54
CA PHE A 175 -15.89 -35.51 14.90
C PHE A 175 -15.34 -36.94 15.03
N TRP A 176 -14.03 -37.12 15.26
CA TRP A 176 -13.44 -38.46 15.44
C TRP A 176 -13.61 -39.02 16.86
N PHE A 177 -13.77 -38.15 17.87
CA PHE A 177 -13.99 -38.56 19.28
C PHE A 177 -15.46 -38.80 19.65
N GLN A 178 -16.43 -38.58 18.76
CA GLN A 178 -17.85 -38.90 19.00
C GLN A 178 -18.29 -40.26 18.42
N PHE A 179 -17.42 -41.00 17.73
CA PHE A 179 -17.74 -42.30 17.12
C PHE A 179 -16.81 -43.46 17.53
N ASN A 180 -16.20 -43.39 18.72
CA ASN A 180 -15.60 -44.55 19.39
C ASN A 180 -16.05 -44.62 20.85
#